data_AF-A0AAW0MN38-F1
#
_entry.id   AF-A0AAW0MN38-F1
#
_cell.length_a   1.000
_cell.length_b   1.000
_cell.length_c   1.000
_cell.angle_alpha   90.00
_cell.angle_beta   90.00
_cell.angle_gamma   90.00
#
_symmetry.space_group_name_H-M   'P 1'
#
loop_
_entity.id
_entity.type
_entity.pdbx_description
1 polymer ?
#
loop_
_entity_poly.entity_id
_entity_poly.type
_entity_poly.pdbx_seq_one_letter_code
_entity_poly.pdbx_strand_id
1 'polypeptide(L)'
;MLFIDYSSAFNTVIPSKLVTKLITLGLDKSICCWIWDFLTNRPQAVKIGNHLSSTLVLSTGTPQGCVLSPLLYSLFTYDCTARHSSNTILKFADDTTILGLITNNDESAYRDEVKSLTSWCQENNLSLNVSKTKEMIVDFRRRHVDQHSSIYINNAEVELVSSYKFLGVHIIEEVWNELQHSYNFYKCTIESLLTGCITVWYGNSTAQSRKALQRVVRAAEDITGSSLPSIQDIYRSRSLRKAHSIIKDPTHPAQGLFCLLPSGRRYRSLPARTKKT
;
A
#
# COMPACT_ATOMS: atom_id res chain seq x y z
N MET A 1 -3.95 8.20 -15.73
CA MET A 1 -3.60 7.42 -14.51
C MET A 1 -3.12 6.07 -14.98
N LEU A 2 -1.97 5.61 -14.51
CA LEU A 2 -1.43 4.29 -14.84
C LEU A 2 -1.37 3.44 -13.57
N PHE A 3 -2.20 2.40 -13.50
CA PHE A 3 -2.19 1.41 -12.42
C PHE A 3 -1.22 0.30 -12.78
N ILE A 4 -0.11 0.21 -12.05
CA ILE A 4 0.98 -0.71 -12.35
C ILE A 4 0.81 -2.00 -11.53
N ASP A 5 0.93 -3.14 -12.22
CA ASP A 5 0.99 -4.45 -11.59
C ASP A 5 2.40 -5.04 -11.77
N TYR A 6 2.99 -5.55 -10.69
CA TYR A 6 4.27 -6.24 -10.73
C TYR A 6 4.06 -7.76 -10.70
N SER A 7 4.82 -8.47 -11.53
CA SER A 7 4.94 -9.92 -11.43
C SER A 7 5.73 -10.29 -10.18
N SER A 8 5.01 -10.59 -9.10
CA SER A 8 5.59 -11.14 -7.87
C SER A 8 6.61 -10.21 -7.17
N ALA A 9 6.23 -8.96 -6.94
CA ALA A 9 7.05 -7.87 -6.38
C ALA A 9 7.97 -8.24 -5.20
N PHE A 10 7.44 -8.96 -4.21
CA PHE A 10 8.23 -9.33 -3.02
C PHE A 10 9.32 -10.36 -3.32
N ASN A 11 9.15 -11.20 -4.34
CA ASN A 11 10.13 -12.23 -4.71
C ASN A 11 11.25 -11.67 -5.61
N THR A 12 11.06 -10.48 -6.18
CA THR A 12 12.01 -9.85 -7.09
C THR A 12 13.04 -8.96 -6.41
N VAL A 13 12.88 -8.66 -5.11
CA VAL A 13 13.82 -7.83 -4.34
C VAL A 13 15.22 -8.44 -4.36
N ILE A 14 16.22 -7.67 -4.79
CA ILE A 14 17.62 -8.09 -4.75
C ILE A 14 18.25 -7.61 -3.44
N PRO A 15 18.73 -8.51 -2.55
CA PRO A 15 19.28 -8.13 -1.24
C PRO A 15 20.43 -7.12 -1.33
N SER A 16 21.32 -7.25 -2.32
CA SER A 16 22.44 -6.30 -2.51
C SER A 16 21.97 -4.89 -2.81
N LYS A 17 21.01 -4.72 -3.73
CA LYS A 17 20.44 -3.41 -4.05
C LYS A 17 19.72 -2.81 -2.86
N LEU A 18 18.95 -3.61 -2.13
CA LEU A 18 18.30 -3.16 -0.90
C LEU A 18 19.32 -2.68 0.13
N VAL A 19 20.36 -3.45 0.41
CA VAL A 19 21.41 -3.08 1.38
C VAL A 19 22.12 -1.79 0.97
N THR A 20 22.45 -1.61 -0.31
CA THR A 20 23.03 -0.35 -0.80
C THR A 20 22.10 0.83 -0.51
N LYS A 21 20.80 0.71 -0.81
CA LYS A 21 19.80 1.74 -0.52
C LYS A 21 19.69 2.05 0.98
N LEU A 22 19.72 1.03 1.83
CA LEU A 22 19.68 1.21 3.29
C LEU A 22 20.90 1.96 3.82
N ILE A 23 22.09 1.68 3.29
CA ILE A 23 23.32 2.41 3.62
C ILE A 23 23.19 3.88 3.17
N THR A 24 22.66 4.14 1.97
CA THR A 24 22.40 5.50 1.47
C THR A 24 21.40 6.26 2.34
N LEU A 25 20.42 5.57 2.92
CA LEU A 25 19.47 6.14 3.89
C LEU A 25 20.09 6.39 5.28
N GLY A 26 21.36 6.02 5.49
CA GLY A 26 22.07 6.25 6.74
C GLY A 26 21.84 5.19 7.82
N LEU A 27 21.35 4.00 7.46
CA LEU A 27 21.22 2.91 8.43
C LEU A 27 22.60 2.39 8.85
N ASP A 28 22.69 1.98 10.11
CA ASP A 28 23.92 1.43 10.66
C ASP A 28 24.37 0.16 9.92
N LYS A 29 25.68 -0.01 9.76
CA LYS A 29 26.27 -1.16 9.04
C LYS A 29 25.88 -2.49 9.68
N SER A 30 25.77 -2.56 11.01
CA SER A 30 25.38 -3.79 11.71
C SER A 30 23.95 -4.21 11.36
N ILE A 31 23.02 -3.25 11.26
CA ILE A 31 21.64 -3.50 10.81
C ILE A 31 21.64 -3.96 9.36
N CYS A 32 22.43 -3.30 8.50
CA CYS A 32 22.54 -3.68 7.09
C CYS A 32 23.10 -5.11 6.91
N CYS A 33 24.12 -5.49 7.68
CA CYS A 33 24.66 -6.85 7.69
C CYS A 33 23.62 -7.87 8.19
N TRP A 34 22.86 -7.53 9.24
CA TRP A 34 21.78 -8.39 9.72
C TRP A 34 20.68 -8.57 8.67
N ILE A 35 20.27 -7.51 7.97
CA ILE A 35 19.29 -7.60 6.88
C ILE A 35 19.83 -8.42 5.71
N TRP A 36 21.11 -8.27 5.37
CA TRP A 36 21.76 -9.09 4.34
C TRP A 36 21.69 -10.58 4.68
N ASP A 37 22.13 -10.94 5.89
CA ASP A 37 22.11 -12.33 6.38
C ASP A 37 20.68 -12.86 6.45
N PHE A 38 19.74 -12.03 6.92
CA PHE A 38 18.32 -12.36 6.97
C PHE A 38 17.71 -12.66 5.60
N LEU A 39 18.20 -12.06 4.51
CA LEU A 39 17.63 -12.22 3.17
C LEU A 39 18.35 -13.24 2.29
N THR A 40 19.59 -13.59 2.61
CA THR A 40 20.45 -14.46 1.80
C THR A 40 20.56 -15.88 2.37
N ASN A 41 20.93 -16.85 1.53
CA ASN A 41 21.16 -18.24 1.93
C ASN A 41 20.01 -18.86 2.74
N ARG A 42 18.75 -18.61 2.34
CA ARG A 42 17.58 -19.10 3.05
C ARG A 42 17.12 -20.45 2.51
N PRO A 43 17.40 -21.58 3.17
CA PRO A 43 16.85 -22.87 2.78
C PRO A 43 15.33 -22.92 3.05
N GLN A 44 14.58 -23.41 2.09
CA GLN A 44 13.14 -23.59 2.16
C GLN A 44 12.77 -24.99 1.66
N ALA A 45 11.80 -25.62 2.32
CA ALA A 45 11.19 -26.86 1.87
C ALA A 45 9.70 -26.83 2.20
N VAL A 46 8.88 -27.47 1.37
CA VAL A 46 7.44 -27.57 1.53
C VAL A 46 7.10 -28.96 2.03
N LYS A 47 6.30 -29.04 3.10
CA LYS A 47 5.79 -30.31 3.64
C LYS A 47 4.29 -30.43 3.40
N ILE A 48 3.85 -31.50 2.76
CA ILE A 48 2.43 -31.84 2.54
C ILE A 48 2.19 -33.24 3.11
N GLY A 49 1.45 -33.31 4.22
CA GLY A 49 1.26 -34.56 4.96
C GLY A 49 2.60 -35.16 5.41
N ASN A 50 2.92 -36.35 4.89
CA ASN A 50 4.18 -37.06 5.16
C ASN A 50 5.26 -36.83 4.10
N HIS A 51 4.97 -36.07 3.04
CA HIS A 51 5.92 -35.78 1.97
C HIS A 51 6.62 -34.45 2.22
N LEU A 52 7.94 -34.44 2.11
CA LEU A 52 8.79 -33.25 2.20
C LEU A 52 9.45 -33.02 0.84
N SER A 53 9.40 -31.80 0.33
CA SER A 53 10.11 -31.43 -0.90
C SER A 53 11.62 -31.44 -0.69
N SER A 54 12.37 -31.43 -1.79
CA SER A 54 13.78 -31.04 -1.76
C SER A 54 13.92 -29.62 -1.20
N THR A 55 15.03 -29.37 -0.50
CA THR A 55 15.39 -28.02 -0.03
C THR A 55 15.83 -27.15 -1.19
N LEU A 56 15.26 -25.95 -1.28
CA LEU A 56 15.65 -24.91 -2.22
C LEU A 56 16.21 -23.72 -1.44
N VAL A 57 17.37 -23.20 -1.84
CA VAL A 57 17.98 -22.04 -1.19
C VAL A 57 17.62 -20.80 -1.99
N LEU A 58 16.93 -19.84 -1.35
CA LEU A 58 16.59 -18.56 -1.95
C LEU A 58 17.58 -17.47 -1.53
N SER A 59 18.06 -16.73 -2.53
CA SER A 59 18.91 -15.55 -2.37
C SER A 59 18.31 -14.29 -2.99
N THR A 60 17.03 -14.35 -3.36
CA THR A 60 16.24 -13.23 -3.85
C THR A 60 14.90 -13.17 -3.12
N GLY A 61 14.33 -11.97 -3.13
CA GLY A 61 13.06 -11.68 -2.52
C GLY A 61 13.10 -11.56 -1.01
N THR A 62 11.95 -11.22 -0.46
CA THR A 62 11.69 -11.17 0.97
C THR A 62 10.83 -12.39 1.38
N PRO A 63 10.95 -12.92 2.61
CA PRO A 63 10.16 -14.07 3.02
C PRO A 63 8.65 -13.76 3.03
N GLN A 64 7.85 -14.58 2.34
CA GLN A 64 6.39 -14.46 2.41
C GLN A 64 5.89 -14.73 3.84
N GLY A 65 4.90 -13.95 4.28
CA GLY A 65 4.34 -14.05 5.63
C GLY A 65 5.22 -13.46 6.74
N CYS A 66 6.40 -12.92 6.43
CA CYS A 66 7.21 -12.20 7.40
C CYS A 66 6.72 -10.76 7.60
N VAL A 67 6.61 -10.34 8.87
CA VAL A 67 6.20 -8.98 9.26
C VAL A 67 7.15 -7.90 8.74
N LEU A 68 8.42 -8.26 8.51
CA LEU A 68 9.45 -7.33 8.06
C LEU A 68 9.42 -7.11 6.53
N SER A 69 8.86 -8.04 5.76
CA SER A 69 8.87 -7.99 4.29
C SER A 69 8.20 -6.74 3.70
N PRO A 70 7.02 -6.29 4.18
CA PRO A 70 6.41 -5.04 3.72
C PRO A 70 7.31 -3.82 3.94
N LEU A 71 7.96 -3.73 5.11
CA LEU A 71 8.87 -2.61 5.43
C LEU A 71 10.09 -2.62 4.50
N LEU A 72 10.71 -3.79 4.31
CA LEU A 72 11.86 -3.92 3.43
C LEU A 72 11.50 -3.58 1.98
N TYR A 73 10.29 -3.92 1.53
CA TYR A 73 9.81 -3.55 0.21
C TYR A 73 9.57 -2.03 0.08
N SER A 74 8.98 -1.39 1.11
CA SER A 74 8.84 0.07 1.13
C SER A 74 10.20 0.78 1.11
N LEU A 75 11.18 0.26 1.84
CA LEU A 75 12.56 0.76 1.82
C LEU A 75 13.27 0.47 0.50
N PHE A 76 12.96 -0.64 -0.16
CA PHE A 76 13.53 -1.00 -1.46
C PHE A 76 13.08 -0.04 -2.56
N THR A 77 11.81 0.37 -2.51
CA THR A 77 11.16 1.19 -3.54
C THR A 77 11.16 2.68 -3.19
N TYR A 78 11.85 3.12 -2.14
CA TYR A 78 11.72 4.48 -1.59
C TYR A 78 12.07 5.58 -2.62
N ASP A 79 13.07 5.32 -3.44
CA ASP A 79 13.62 6.21 -4.49
C ASP A 79 12.84 6.13 -5.82
N CYS A 80 11.77 5.34 -5.87
CA CYS A 80 10.77 5.45 -6.93
C CYS A 80 9.92 6.71 -6.66
N THR A 81 10.33 7.84 -7.22
CA THR A 81 9.70 9.15 -7.06
C THR A 81 9.46 9.80 -8.42
N ALA A 82 8.40 10.60 -8.52
CA ALA A 82 8.08 11.32 -9.75
C ALA A 82 9.21 12.28 -10.15
N ARG A 83 9.50 12.37 -11.45
CA ARG A 83 10.49 13.32 -12.01
C ARG A 83 9.86 14.68 -12.29
N HIS A 84 8.60 14.69 -12.68
CA HIS A 84 7.87 15.91 -13.03
C HIS A 84 6.95 16.34 -11.89
N SER A 85 6.87 17.65 -11.62
CA SER A 85 5.99 18.20 -10.59
C SER A 85 4.50 18.07 -10.92
N SER A 86 4.16 17.89 -12.20
CA SER A 86 2.80 17.59 -12.69
C SER A 86 2.42 16.12 -12.50
N ASN A 87 3.35 15.28 -12.05
CA ASN A 87 3.13 13.87 -11.82
C ASN A 87 3.27 13.52 -10.33
N THR A 88 2.68 12.41 -9.93
CA THR A 88 2.79 11.84 -8.59
C THR A 88 2.81 10.32 -8.70
N ILE A 89 3.76 9.70 -8.00
CA ILE A 89 3.81 8.24 -7.85
C ILE A 89 3.24 7.88 -6.48
N LEU A 90 2.12 7.17 -6.49
CA LEU A 90 1.49 6.62 -5.29
C LEU A 90 1.93 5.18 -5.13
N LYS A 91 2.33 4.79 -3.91
CA LYS A 91 2.79 3.44 -3.58
C LYS A 91 2.06 2.93 -2.35
N PHE A 92 1.49 1.72 -2.43
CA PHE A 92 0.91 1.01 -1.30
C PHE A 92 1.29 -0.47 -1.38
N ALA A 93 2.24 -0.89 -0.53
CA ALA A 93 2.89 -2.19 -0.69
C ALA A 93 3.38 -2.35 -2.14
N ASP A 94 2.94 -3.38 -2.86
CA ASP A 94 3.25 -3.65 -4.26
C ASP A 94 2.37 -2.88 -5.27
N ASP A 95 1.26 -2.28 -4.85
CA ASP A 95 0.45 -1.43 -5.73
C ASP A 95 1.16 -0.09 -5.99
N THR A 96 1.51 0.19 -7.25
CA THR A 96 2.07 1.48 -7.69
C THR A 96 1.15 2.14 -8.71
N THR A 97 0.92 3.44 -8.58
CA THR A 97 0.11 4.21 -9.53
C THR A 97 0.82 5.49 -9.93
N ILE A 98 0.94 5.75 -11.23
CA ILE A 98 1.35 7.05 -11.76
C ILE A 98 0.09 7.89 -12.00
N LEU A 99 0.02 9.03 -11.32
CA LEU A 99 -0.94 10.09 -11.58
C LEU A 99 -0.21 11.21 -12.33
N GLY A 100 -0.65 11.54 -13.53
CA GLY A 100 -0.12 12.66 -14.30
C GLY A 100 -1.22 13.63 -14.67
N LEU A 101 -0.95 14.93 -14.51
CA LEU A 101 -1.84 15.99 -14.97
C LEU A 101 -1.53 16.33 -16.42
N ILE A 102 -2.51 16.16 -17.30
CA ILE A 102 -2.45 16.56 -18.71
C ILE A 102 -3.07 17.94 -18.84
N THR A 103 -2.31 18.90 -19.37
CA THR A 103 -2.78 20.28 -19.60
C THR A 103 -2.58 20.64 -21.06
N ASN A 104 -3.56 21.31 -21.67
CA ASN A 104 -3.47 21.74 -23.07
C ASN A 104 -3.16 20.59 -24.06
N ASN A 105 -3.69 19.39 -23.80
CA ASN A 105 -3.37 18.16 -24.55
C ASN A 105 -1.88 17.75 -24.52
N ASP A 106 -1.08 18.32 -23.64
CA ASP A 106 0.30 17.89 -23.44
C ASP A 106 0.39 16.83 -22.36
N GLU A 107 0.71 15.60 -22.79
CA GLU A 107 0.93 14.42 -21.95
C GLU A 107 2.40 14.01 -21.89
N SER A 108 3.32 14.84 -22.41
CA SER A 108 4.74 14.53 -22.51
C SER A 108 5.37 14.18 -21.17
N ALA A 109 5.10 14.98 -20.13
CA ALA A 109 5.58 14.73 -18.76
C ALA A 109 5.11 13.38 -18.22
N TYR A 110 3.83 13.05 -18.43
CA TYR A 110 3.28 11.76 -18.00
C TYR A 110 3.89 10.59 -18.77
N ARG A 111 4.03 10.69 -20.10
CA ARG A 111 4.68 9.64 -20.92
C ARG A 111 6.15 9.44 -20.57
N ASP A 112 6.87 10.53 -20.30
CA ASP A 112 8.24 10.46 -19.85
C ASP A 112 8.35 9.77 -18.48
N GLU A 113 7.42 10.04 -17.56
CA GLU A 113 7.34 9.35 -16.26
C GLU A 113 7.11 7.85 -16.40
N VAL A 114 6.25 7.42 -17.33
CA VAL A 114 6.00 5.99 -17.60
C VAL A 114 7.28 5.31 -18.09
N LYS A 115 8.01 5.94 -19.02
CA LYS A 115 9.31 5.43 -19.49
C LYS A 115 10.33 5.37 -18.35
N SER A 116 10.39 6.44 -17.58
CA SER A 116 11.27 6.61 -16.41
C SER A 116 11.06 5.51 -15.39
N LEU A 117 9.81 5.24 -15.02
CA LEU A 117 9.45 4.17 -14.10
C LEU A 117 9.76 2.80 -14.69
N THR A 118 9.52 2.60 -15.99
CA THR A 118 9.83 1.33 -16.67
C THR A 118 11.34 1.02 -16.58
N SER A 119 12.19 1.99 -16.88
CA SER A 119 13.65 1.85 -16.73
C SER A 119 14.03 1.61 -15.28
N TRP A 120 13.46 2.37 -14.33
CA TRP A 120 13.72 2.17 -12.90
C TRP A 120 13.32 0.76 -12.44
N CYS A 121 12.22 0.21 -12.94
CA CYS A 121 11.81 -1.16 -12.62
C CYS A 121 12.81 -2.18 -13.13
N GLN A 122 13.31 -2.04 -14.37
CA GLN A 122 14.36 -2.90 -14.93
C GLN A 122 15.65 -2.80 -14.10
N GLU A 123 16.08 -1.59 -13.75
CA GLU A 123 17.25 -1.33 -12.91
C GLU A 123 17.09 -1.89 -11.49
N ASN A 124 15.86 -2.03 -10.98
CA ASN A 124 15.58 -2.58 -9.65
C ASN A 124 15.08 -4.04 -9.70
N ASN A 125 15.17 -4.71 -10.84
CA ASN A 125 14.71 -6.09 -11.03
C ASN A 125 13.21 -6.30 -10.73
N LEU A 126 12.40 -5.24 -10.78
CA LEU A 126 10.95 -5.34 -10.64
C LEU A 126 10.35 -5.66 -12.01
N SER A 127 9.74 -6.84 -12.13
CA SER A 127 9.11 -7.26 -13.37
C SER A 127 7.71 -6.66 -13.47
N LEU A 128 7.47 -5.84 -14.50
CA LEU A 128 6.16 -5.26 -14.79
C LEU A 128 5.28 -6.27 -15.52
N ASN A 129 4.04 -6.42 -15.09
CA ASN A 129 3.03 -7.20 -15.78
C ASN A 129 2.16 -6.29 -16.66
N VAL A 130 2.59 -6.07 -17.90
CA VAL A 130 1.90 -5.15 -18.82
C VAL A 130 0.45 -5.57 -19.07
N SER A 131 0.14 -6.88 -19.08
CA SER A 131 -1.22 -7.38 -19.27
C SER A 131 -2.19 -7.03 -18.13
N LYS A 132 -1.66 -6.82 -16.92
CA LYS A 132 -2.44 -6.43 -15.73
C LYS A 132 -2.34 -4.95 -15.42
N THR A 133 -1.31 -4.26 -15.91
CA THR A 133 -1.22 -2.81 -15.87
C THR A 133 -2.34 -2.20 -16.71
N LYS A 134 -3.06 -1.22 -16.14
CA LYS A 134 -4.18 -0.55 -16.80
C LYS A 134 -3.95 0.96 -16.83
N GLU A 135 -4.31 1.58 -17.93
CA GLU A 135 -4.41 3.02 -18.05
C GLU A 135 -5.85 3.46 -17.91
N MET A 136 -6.08 4.56 -17.20
CA MET A 136 -7.36 5.24 -17.12
C MET A 136 -7.15 6.73 -17.35
N ILE A 137 -7.84 7.28 -18.34
CA ILE A 137 -7.83 8.72 -18.63
C ILE A 137 -9.13 9.29 -18.11
N VAL A 138 -9.03 10.45 -17.45
CA VAL A 138 -10.21 11.16 -16.93
C VAL A 138 -10.17 12.55 -17.52
N ASP A 139 -11.07 12.81 -18.47
CA ASP A 139 -11.18 14.08 -19.16
C ASP A 139 -12.34 14.92 -18.59
N PHE A 140 -12.00 16.07 -18.02
CA PHE A 140 -12.97 16.99 -17.43
C PHE A 140 -13.61 17.96 -18.44
N ARG A 141 -13.21 17.89 -19.72
CA ARG A 141 -13.73 18.77 -20.76
C ARG A 141 -15.13 18.34 -21.17
N ARG A 142 -16.03 19.31 -21.37
CA ARG A 142 -17.40 19.07 -21.88
C ARG A 142 -17.46 18.48 -23.29
N ARG A 143 -16.38 18.58 -24.06
CA ARG A 143 -16.20 17.90 -25.35
C ARG A 143 -15.00 16.98 -25.20
N HIS A 144 -15.27 15.68 -25.22
CA HIS A 144 -14.24 14.68 -25.37
C HIS A 144 -13.58 14.87 -26.74
N VAL A 145 -12.27 15.02 -26.75
CA VAL A 145 -11.48 14.98 -27.97
C VAL A 145 -10.73 13.65 -27.92
N ASP A 146 -11.12 12.71 -28.78
CA ASP A 146 -10.46 11.41 -28.93
C ASP A 146 -9.05 11.61 -29.48
N GLN A 147 -8.07 11.80 -28.60
CA GLN A 147 -6.71 12.16 -29.05
C GLN A 147 -5.56 11.61 -28.20
N HIS A 148 -5.82 10.71 -27.24
CA HIS A 148 -4.74 10.10 -26.49
C HIS A 148 -4.27 8.82 -27.19
N SER A 149 -3.00 8.80 -27.58
CA SER A 149 -2.38 7.61 -28.16
C SER A 149 -2.17 6.53 -27.11
N SER A 150 -2.24 5.25 -27.47
CA SER A 150 -1.99 4.17 -26.53
C SER A 150 -0.59 4.26 -25.90
N ILE A 151 -0.48 3.85 -24.64
CA ILE A 151 0.82 3.66 -23.98
C ILE A 151 1.39 2.29 -24.34
N TYR A 152 2.70 2.25 -24.61
CA TYR A 152 3.44 1.01 -24.83
C TYR A 152 4.53 0.85 -23.78
N ILE A 153 4.56 -0.29 -23.11
CA ILE A 153 5.60 -0.70 -22.16
C ILE A 153 6.24 -1.98 -22.69
N ASN A 154 7.56 -1.95 -22.93
CA ASN A 154 8.29 -3.08 -23.51
C ASN A 154 7.65 -3.61 -24.82
N ASN A 155 7.17 -2.71 -25.69
CA ASN A 155 6.46 -3.00 -26.94
C ASN A 155 5.09 -3.69 -26.78
N ALA A 156 4.56 -3.84 -25.57
CA ALA A 156 3.20 -4.28 -25.32
C ALA A 156 2.30 -3.07 -25.05
N GLU A 157 1.14 -3.04 -25.68
CA GLU A 157 0.12 -2.02 -25.46
C GLU A 157 -0.50 -2.18 -24.06
N VAL A 158 -0.62 -1.06 -23.35
CA VAL A 158 -1.34 -0.99 -22.07
C VAL A 158 -2.82 -0.80 -22.37
N GLU A 159 -3.67 -1.62 -21.75
CA GLU A 159 -5.11 -1.53 -21.91
C GLU A 159 -5.66 -0.24 -21.26
N LEU A 160 -6.40 0.54 -22.04
CA LEU A 160 -7.17 1.69 -21.58
C LEU A 160 -8.53 1.21 -21.03
N VAL A 161 -8.88 1.63 -19.82
CA VAL A 161 -10.12 1.25 -19.13
C VAL A 161 -10.90 2.47 -18.65
N SER A 162 -12.23 2.37 -18.64
CA SER A 162 -13.14 3.41 -18.11
C SER A 162 -13.47 3.21 -16.62
N SER A 163 -13.12 2.05 -16.05
CA SER A 163 -13.23 1.79 -14.61
C SER A 163 -12.14 0.85 -14.11
N TYR A 164 -11.73 1.04 -12.86
CA TYR A 164 -10.70 0.21 -12.23
C TYR A 164 -10.92 0.10 -10.72
N LYS A 165 -10.67 -1.09 -10.16
CA LYS A 165 -10.75 -1.32 -8.71
C LYS A 165 -9.37 -1.12 -8.09
N PHE A 166 -9.14 0.03 -7.47
CA PHE A 166 -7.88 0.39 -6.84
C PHE A 166 -8.02 0.38 -5.31
N LEU A 167 -7.19 -0.40 -4.61
CA LEU A 167 -7.18 -0.51 -3.14
C LEU A 167 -8.56 -0.79 -2.51
N GLY A 168 -9.41 -1.53 -3.23
CA GLY A 168 -10.77 -1.86 -2.80
C GLY A 168 -11.84 -0.82 -3.16
N VAL A 169 -11.48 0.30 -3.78
CA VAL A 169 -12.40 1.34 -4.25
C VAL A 169 -12.56 1.24 -5.77
N HIS A 170 -13.78 1.30 -6.27
CA HIS A 170 -14.05 1.38 -7.70
C HIS A 170 -13.94 2.83 -8.18
N ILE A 171 -13.02 3.07 -9.12
CA ILE A 171 -12.84 4.35 -9.81
C ILE A 171 -13.53 4.22 -11.16
N ILE A 172 -14.40 5.18 -11.50
CA ILE A 172 -15.17 5.19 -12.75
C ILE A 172 -14.99 6.59 -13.37
N GLU A 173 -14.73 6.64 -14.68
CA GLU A 173 -14.43 7.86 -15.42
C GLU A 173 -15.53 8.92 -15.25
N GLU A 174 -16.79 8.51 -15.42
CA GLU A 174 -17.96 9.40 -15.36
C GLU A 174 -18.19 10.05 -13.98
N VAL A 175 -17.76 9.38 -12.90
CA VAL A 175 -18.02 9.80 -11.51
C VAL A 175 -17.03 10.87 -11.03
N TRP A 176 -15.92 11.08 -11.75
CA TRP A 176 -14.90 12.07 -11.36
C TRP A 176 -15.23 13.51 -11.76
N ASN A 177 -16.28 13.73 -12.57
CA ASN A 177 -16.63 15.02 -13.15
C ASN A 177 -17.10 16.10 -12.15
N GLU A 178 -17.22 15.78 -10.87
CA GLU A 178 -17.56 16.74 -9.84
C GLU A 178 -16.36 16.94 -8.89
N LEU A 179 -15.81 18.16 -8.84
CA LEU A 179 -14.69 18.58 -7.99
C LEU A 179 -14.85 18.22 -6.50
N GLN A 180 -16.09 18.01 -6.03
CA GLN A 180 -16.39 17.52 -4.68
C GLN A 180 -15.87 16.07 -4.45
N HIS A 181 -15.77 15.26 -5.51
CA HIS A 181 -15.43 13.84 -5.44
C HIS A 181 -13.94 13.55 -5.39
N SER A 182 -13.05 14.41 -5.91
CA SER A 182 -11.61 14.22 -5.72
C SER A 182 -11.21 14.47 -4.26
N TYR A 183 -11.72 15.54 -3.65
CA TYR A 183 -11.58 15.80 -2.21
C TYR A 183 -12.18 14.67 -1.39
N ASN A 184 -13.40 14.21 -1.71
CA ASN A 184 -14.02 13.08 -1.03
C ASN A 184 -13.29 11.75 -1.30
N PHE A 185 -12.62 11.55 -2.43
CA PHE A 185 -11.83 10.36 -2.71
C PHE A 185 -10.50 10.36 -1.95
N TYR A 186 -9.77 11.47 -1.95
CA TYR A 186 -8.57 11.62 -1.11
C TYR A 186 -8.94 11.52 0.37
N LYS A 187 -10.03 12.16 0.78
CA LYS A 187 -10.60 12.04 2.12
C LYS A 187 -11.00 10.60 2.42
N CYS A 188 -11.80 9.93 1.60
CA CYS A 188 -12.25 8.55 1.85
C CYS A 188 -11.12 7.53 1.75
N THR A 189 -10.11 7.74 0.91
CA THR A 189 -8.97 6.82 0.78
C THR A 189 -8.00 7.01 1.95
N ILE A 190 -7.66 8.25 2.30
CA ILE A 190 -6.86 8.56 3.50
C ILE A 190 -7.64 8.16 4.76
N GLU A 191 -8.94 8.43 4.85
CA GLU A 191 -9.80 7.97 5.93
C GLU A 191 -9.87 6.43 5.93
N SER A 192 -10.04 5.74 4.82
CA SER A 192 -10.10 4.27 4.82
C SER A 192 -8.77 3.63 5.21
N LEU A 193 -7.64 4.20 4.77
CA LEU A 193 -6.30 3.76 5.15
C LEU A 193 -6.00 4.06 6.62
N LEU A 194 -6.19 5.31 7.06
CA LEU A 194 -5.97 5.70 8.45
C LEU A 194 -6.94 4.98 9.39
N THR A 195 -8.23 4.92 9.06
CA THR A 195 -9.26 4.28 9.91
C THR A 195 -9.32 2.76 9.80
N GLY A 196 -8.75 2.16 8.75
CA GLY A 196 -8.52 0.72 8.67
C GLY A 196 -7.34 0.30 9.56
N CYS A 197 -6.20 0.99 9.40
CA CYS A 197 -4.98 0.69 10.14
C CYS A 197 -5.02 1.15 11.60
N ILE A 198 -5.91 2.08 11.98
CA ILE A 198 -6.06 2.59 13.35
C ILE A 198 -6.22 1.47 14.39
N THR A 199 -6.86 0.37 14.00
CA THR A 199 -7.08 -0.80 14.87
C THR A 199 -5.79 -1.48 15.34
N VAL A 200 -4.69 -1.31 14.59
CA VAL A 200 -3.41 -1.95 14.84
C VAL A 200 -2.48 -1.03 15.64
N TRP A 201 -2.33 0.23 15.22
CA TRP A 201 -1.31 1.13 15.78
C TRP A 201 -1.81 1.99 16.94
N TYR A 202 -3.09 2.37 16.97
CA TYR A 202 -3.59 3.34 17.96
C TYR A 202 -3.52 2.79 19.39
N GLY A 203 -3.82 1.51 19.59
CA GLY A 203 -3.71 0.84 20.89
C GLY A 203 -2.29 0.89 21.49
N ASN A 204 -1.27 0.85 20.62
CA ASN A 204 0.15 0.88 21.00
C ASN A 204 0.76 2.29 20.99
N SER A 205 -0.01 3.33 20.63
CA SER A 205 0.49 4.71 20.53
C SER A 205 0.75 5.34 21.90
N THR A 206 1.82 6.14 22.01
CA THR A 206 2.14 6.85 23.26
C THR A 206 1.15 7.99 23.54
N ALA A 207 1.05 8.43 24.80
CA ALA A 207 0.21 9.59 25.15
C ALA A 207 0.63 10.87 24.39
N GLN A 208 1.93 11.04 24.11
CA GLN A 208 2.44 12.16 23.33
C GLN A 208 1.99 12.09 21.87
N SER A 209 2.08 10.93 21.22
CA SER A 209 1.60 10.72 19.85
C SER A 209 0.10 10.96 19.74
N ARG A 210 -0.70 10.49 20.72
CA ARG A 210 -2.15 10.74 20.76
C ARG A 210 -2.47 12.23 20.89
N LYS A 211 -1.74 12.97 21.74
CA LYS A 211 -1.90 14.43 21.86
C LYS A 211 -1.54 15.14 20.56
N ALA A 212 -0.47 14.73 19.87
CA ALA A 212 -0.08 15.31 18.59
C ALA A 212 -1.17 15.12 17.52
N LEU A 213 -1.69 13.90 17.40
CA LEU A 213 -2.80 13.58 16.50
C LEU A 213 -4.07 14.37 16.82
N GLN A 214 -4.41 14.52 18.10
CA GLN A 214 -5.59 15.31 18.50
C GLN A 214 -5.45 16.80 18.14
N ARG A 215 -4.22 17.36 18.14
CA ARG A 215 -3.99 18.74 17.67
C ARG A 215 -4.25 18.88 16.17
N VAL A 216 -3.89 17.88 15.36
CA VAL A 216 -4.21 17.85 13.92
C VAL A 216 -5.72 17.82 13.70
N VAL A 217 -6.45 17.03 14.47
CA VAL A 217 -7.92 16.98 14.40
C VAL A 217 -8.53 18.35 14.71
N ARG A 218 -8.09 19.01 15.79
CA ARG A 218 -8.59 20.35 16.15
C ARG A 218 -8.34 21.39 15.06
N ALA A 219 -7.13 21.39 14.49
CA ALA A 219 -6.82 22.26 13.37
C ALA A 219 -7.73 21.98 12.15
N ALA A 220 -8.07 20.72 11.89
CA ALA A 220 -9.01 20.36 10.83
C ALA A 220 -10.47 20.76 11.17
N GLU A 221 -10.90 20.66 12.42
CA GLU A 221 -12.20 21.18 12.89
C GLU A 221 -12.29 22.69 12.68
N ASP A 222 -11.22 23.43 13.03
CA ASP A 222 -11.14 24.88 12.86
C ASP A 222 -11.19 25.29 11.37
N ILE A 223 -10.51 24.57 10.48
CA ILE A 223 -10.52 24.84 9.03
C ILE A 223 -11.89 24.50 8.41
N THR A 224 -12.52 23.42 8.85
CA THR A 224 -13.76 22.93 8.25
C THR A 224 -15.02 23.54 8.86
N GLY A 225 -14.92 24.22 10.00
CA GLY A 225 -16.06 24.80 10.72
C GLY A 225 -17.04 23.76 11.26
N SER A 226 -16.61 22.50 11.38
CA SER A 226 -17.46 21.37 11.76
C SER A 226 -16.77 20.50 12.80
N SER A 227 -17.54 19.93 13.74
CA SER A 227 -16.98 19.01 14.72
C SER A 227 -16.65 17.66 14.08
N LEU A 228 -15.44 17.17 14.32
CA LEU A 228 -14.95 15.90 13.82
C LEU A 228 -14.93 14.86 14.96
N PRO A 229 -15.24 13.58 14.67
CA PRO A 229 -15.18 12.54 15.67
C PRO A 229 -13.75 12.36 16.20
N SER A 230 -13.60 12.11 17.51
CA SER A 230 -12.29 11.90 18.10
C SER A 230 -11.63 10.65 17.53
N ILE A 231 -10.30 10.67 17.38
CA ILE A 231 -9.53 9.50 16.90
C ILE A 231 -9.75 8.29 17.82
N GLN A 232 -10.00 8.51 19.11
CA GLN A 232 -10.32 7.45 20.06
C GLN A 232 -11.67 6.78 19.76
N ASP A 233 -12.69 7.56 19.38
CA ASP A 233 -14.02 7.03 19.04
C ASP A 233 -13.99 6.28 17.71
N ILE A 234 -13.27 6.82 16.73
CA ILE A 234 -12.98 6.14 15.46
C ILE A 234 -12.31 4.79 15.73
N TYR A 235 -11.25 4.76 16.56
CA TYR A 235 -10.55 3.54 16.94
C TYR A 235 -11.49 2.51 17.58
N ARG A 236 -12.30 2.92 18.56
CA ARG A 236 -13.27 2.04 19.24
C ARG A 236 -14.30 1.47 18.26
N SER A 237 -14.92 2.33 17.45
CA SER A 237 -15.93 1.94 16.45
C SER A 237 -15.37 0.94 15.44
N ARG A 238 -14.16 1.19 14.93
CA ARG A 238 -13.51 0.32 13.94
C ARG A 238 -13.06 -1.00 14.55
N SER A 239 -12.48 -0.99 15.75
CA SER A 239 -12.09 -2.21 16.47
C SER A 239 -13.29 -3.12 16.72
N LEU A 240 -14.43 -2.54 17.10
CA LEU A 240 -15.67 -3.28 17.33
C LEU A 240 -16.25 -3.87 16.04
N ARG A 241 -16.26 -3.10 14.94
CA ARG A 241 -16.65 -3.63 13.61
C ARG A 241 -15.75 -4.77 13.15
N LYS A 242 -14.43 -4.66 13.35
CA LYS A 242 -13.49 -5.72 12.98
C LYS A 242 -13.71 -6.98 13.83
N ALA A 243 -13.92 -6.83 15.14
CA ALA A 243 -14.28 -7.95 16.02
C ALA A 243 -15.59 -8.62 15.56
N HIS A 244 -16.64 -7.85 15.24
CA HIS A 244 -17.88 -8.40 14.68
C HIS A 244 -17.68 -9.14 13.36
N SER A 245 -16.85 -8.62 12.45
CA SER A 245 -16.53 -9.30 11.20
C SER A 245 -15.84 -10.64 11.43
N ILE A 246 -14.94 -10.70 12.41
CA ILE A 246 -14.21 -11.93 12.78
C ILE A 246 -15.18 -12.96 13.40
N ILE A 247 -16.10 -12.54 14.27
CA ILE A 247 -17.09 -13.43 14.89
C ILE A 247 -18.01 -14.07 13.85
N LYS A 248 -18.42 -13.29 12.84
CA LYS A 248 -19.31 -13.73 11.76
C LYS A 248 -18.67 -14.69 10.78
N ASP A 249 -17.35 -14.83 10.79
CA ASP A 249 -16.61 -15.73 9.91
C ASP A 249 -16.11 -16.95 10.69
N PRO A 250 -16.76 -18.12 10.54
CA PRO A 250 -16.38 -19.35 11.24
C PRO A 250 -15.00 -19.88 10.85
N THR A 251 -14.47 -19.45 9.70
CA THR A 251 -13.18 -19.89 9.18
C THR A 251 -12.02 -19.01 9.65
N HIS A 252 -12.33 -17.85 10.27
CA HIS A 252 -11.31 -16.90 10.67
C HIS A 252 -10.52 -17.43 11.89
N PRO A 253 -9.17 -17.47 11.83
CA PRO A 253 -8.35 -18.10 12.88
C PRO A 253 -8.50 -17.44 14.27
N ALA A 254 -8.91 -16.17 14.30
CA ALA A 254 -9.19 -15.42 15.52
C ALA A 254 -10.65 -15.46 16.00
N GLN A 255 -11.56 -16.22 15.36
CA GLN A 255 -12.98 -16.24 15.73
C GLN A 255 -13.20 -16.60 17.21
N GLY A 256 -12.52 -17.64 17.70
CA GLY A 256 -12.60 -18.08 19.10
C GLY A 256 -12.02 -17.07 20.12
N LEU A 257 -11.30 -16.04 19.67
CA LEU A 257 -10.74 -14.99 20.53
C LEU A 257 -11.78 -13.93 20.89
N PHE A 258 -12.83 -13.75 20.09
CA PHE A 258 -13.83 -12.69 20.30
C PHE A 258 -15.18 -13.26 20.77
N CYS A 259 -15.17 -13.98 21.90
CA CYS A 259 -16.42 -14.37 22.57
C CYS A 259 -16.94 -13.20 23.42
N LEU A 260 -18.22 -12.87 23.26
CA LEU A 260 -18.90 -11.89 24.11
C LEU A 260 -18.93 -12.44 25.55
N LEU A 261 -18.52 -11.64 26.52
CA LEU A 261 -18.65 -11.99 27.93
C LEU A 261 -20.12 -11.90 28.36
N PRO A 262 -20.55 -12.60 29.42
CA PRO A 262 -21.96 -12.64 29.86
C PRO A 262 -22.60 -11.27 30.10
N SER A 263 -21.80 -10.23 30.35
CA SER A 263 -22.27 -8.85 30.50
C SER A 263 -22.73 -8.18 29.19
N GLY A 264 -22.50 -8.80 28.03
CA GLY A 264 -22.87 -8.29 26.71
C GLY A 264 -22.06 -7.08 26.23
N ARG A 265 -21.17 -6.54 27.08
CA ARG A 265 -20.48 -5.26 26.83
C ARG A 265 -19.01 -5.40 26.45
N ARG A 266 -18.41 -6.57 26.65
CA ARG A 266 -16.97 -6.78 26.49
C ARG A 266 -16.68 -8.10 25.81
N TYR A 267 -15.67 -8.11 24.95
CA TYR A 267 -15.11 -9.33 24.38
C TYR A 267 -14.00 -9.86 25.27
N ARG A 268 -13.82 -11.18 25.31
CA ARG A 268 -12.68 -11.81 25.97
C ARG A 268 -11.38 -11.31 25.33
N SER A 269 -10.46 -10.73 26.11
CA SER A 269 -9.13 -10.33 25.63
C SER A 269 -8.09 -11.34 26.07
N LEU A 270 -7.08 -11.62 25.24
CA LEU A 270 -5.92 -12.42 25.63
C LEU A 270 -5.11 -11.69 26.72
N PRO A 271 -4.61 -12.38 27.76
CA PRO A 271 -3.53 -11.87 28.58
C PRO A 271 -2.24 -11.89 27.74
N ALA A 272 -1.95 -10.78 27.07
CA ALA A 272 -0.66 -10.58 26.41
C ALA A 272 0.36 -10.14 27.47
N ARG A 273 1.16 -11.08 27.99
CA ARG A 273 2.40 -10.74 28.70
C ARG A 273 3.54 -10.79 27.70
N THR A 274 4.07 -9.63 27.35
CA THR A 274 5.36 -9.52 26.66
C THR A 274 6.45 -9.92 27.64
N LYS A 275 6.93 -11.18 27.56
CA LYS A 275 8.22 -11.52 28.14
C LYS A 275 9.27 -10.93 27.20
N LYS A 276 9.97 -9.89 27.67
CA LYS A 276 11.26 -9.51 27.11
C LYS A 276 12.24 -10.60 27.52
N THR A 277 12.62 -11.45 26.58
CA THR A 277 13.89 -12.20 26.65
C THR A 277 14.99 -11.30 26.11
#